data_AF-A0A256W4K8-F1
#
_entry.id   AF-A0A256W4K8-F1
#
_cell.length_a   1.000
_cell.length_b   1.000
_cell.length_c   1.000
_cell.angle_alpha   90.00
_cell.angle_beta   90.00
_cell.angle_gamma   90.00
#
_symmetry.space_group_name_H-M   'P 1'
#
loop_
_entity.id
_entity.type
_entity.pdbx_description
1 polymer ?
#
loop_
_entity_poly.entity_id
_entity_poly.type
_entity_poly.pdbx_seq_one_letter_code
_entity_poly.pdbx_strand_id
1 'polypeptide(L)'
;MLDNFLGNSPKWYKLTIIGFLLFNIISYFTLGPTITSWLIIGEFIFTLAMALKVYPLVSGGLLAIQVMFLQLTTAKNAYHEVMMNLEVILLLMFMVAAI
;
A
#
# COMPACT_ATOMS: atom_id res chain seq x y z
N MET A 1 17.94 -10.45 -11.03
CA MET A 1 17.28 -9.15 -11.32
C MET A 1 16.02 -8.94 -10.49
N LEU A 2 15.17 -9.97 -10.31
CA LEU A 2 14.05 -9.97 -9.34
C LEU A 2 14.49 -10.11 -7.87
N ASP A 3 15.77 -10.35 -7.60
CA ASP A 3 16.30 -10.61 -6.25
C ASP A 3 16.33 -9.34 -5.37
N ASN A 4 16.47 -8.15 -5.98
CA ASN A 4 16.49 -6.86 -5.26
C ASN A 4 15.09 -6.26 -5.01
N PHE A 5 14.06 -6.72 -5.74
CA PHE A 5 12.70 -6.20 -5.58
C PHE A 5 12.03 -6.90 -4.39
N LEU A 6 11.60 -6.16 -3.36
CA LEU A 6 10.97 -6.71 -2.14
C LEU A 6 11.82 -7.75 -1.35
N GLY A 7 13.14 -7.73 -1.51
CA GLY A 7 14.07 -8.57 -0.74
C GLY A 7 13.79 -10.08 -0.86
N ASN A 8 13.91 -10.81 0.26
CA ASN A 8 13.78 -12.28 0.30
C ASN A 8 12.32 -12.77 0.34
N SER A 9 11.43 -12.15 -0.44
CA SER A 9 10.04 -12.57 -0.57
C SER A 9 9.87 -13.58 -1.71
N PRO A 10 8.87 -14.49 -1.63
CA PRO A 10 8.64 -15.50 -2.66
C PRO A 10 8.29 -14.87 -4.01
N LYS A 11 8.73 -15.50 -5.10
CA LYS A 11 8.56 -14.99 -6.47
C LYS A 11 7.10 -14.72 -6.83
N TRP A 12 6.17 -15.57 -6.37
CA TRP A 12 4.74 -15.38 -6.60
C TRP A 12 4.23 -14.07 -5.97
N TYR A 13 4.66 -13.72 -4.76
CA TYR A 13 4.24 -12.48 -4.11
C TYR A 13 4.70 -11.24 -4.89
N LYS A 14 5.96 -11.23 -5.33
CA LYS A 14 6.50 -10.15 -6.16
C LYS A 14 5.70 -9.99 -7.46
N LEU A 15 5.35 -11.10 -8.10
CA LEU A 15 4.56 -11.10 -9.33
C LEU A 15 3.14 -10.58 -9.07
N THR A 16 2.50 -10.97 -7.96
CA THR A 16 1.18 -10.47 -7.57
C THR A 16 1.18 -8.96 -7.39
N ILE A 17 2.18 -8.40 -6.69
CA ILE A 17 2.30 -6.94 -6.50
C ILE A 17 2.50 -6.21 -7.83
N ILE A 18 3.34 -6.73 -8.71
CA ILE A 18 3.52 -6.16 -10.05
C ILE A 18 2.21 -6.24 -10.85
N GLY A 19 1.48 -7.35 -10.72
CA GLY A 19 0.16 -7.54 -11.32
C GLY A 19 -0.85 -6.51 -10.83
N PHE A 20 -0.92 -6.27 -9.52
CA PHE A 20 -1.78 -5.24 -8.91
C PHE A 20 -1.44 -3.84 -9.40
N LEU A 21 -0.15 -3.48 -9.46
CA LEU A 21 0.28 -2.19 -10.02
C LEU A 21 -0.19 -2.01 -11.46
N LEU A 22 -0.05 -3.02 -12.32
CA LEU A 22 -0.54 -2.92 -13.71
C LEU A 22 -2.06 -2.90 -13.78
N PHE A 23 -2.73 -3.72 -12.97
CA PHE A 23 -4.17 -3.82 -12.93
C PHE A 23 -4.83 -2.50 -12.51
N ASN A 24 -4.30 -1.81 -11.50
CA ASN A 24 -4.82 -0.51 -11.05
C ASN A 24 -4.79 0.57 -12.12
N ILE A 25 -3.76 0.58 -12.97
CA ILE A 25 -3.68 1.52 -14.10
C ILE A 25 -4.82 1.23 -15.07
N ILE A 26 -5.03 -0.04 -15.42
CA ILE A 26 -6.09 -0.47 -16.33
C ILE A 26 -7.47 -0.19 -15.73
N SER A 27 -7.67 -0.49 -14.44
CA SER A 27 -8.94 -0.27 -13.74
C SER A 27 -9.28 1.22 -13.69
N TYR A 28 -8.29 2.08 -13.48
CA TYR A 28 -8.50 3.53 -13.45
C TYR A 28 -9.12 4.05 -14.75
N PHE A 29 -8.60 3.61 -15.89
CA PHE A 29 -9.09 4.05 -17.21
C PHE A 29 -10.37 3.36 -17.66
N THR A 30 -10.73 2.19 -17.11
CA THR A 30 -11.87 1.39 -17.56
C THR A 30 -13.09 1.46 -16.62
N LEU A 31 -12.87 1.42 -15.31
CA LEU A 31 -13.89 1.38 -14.27
C LEU A 31 -14.09 2.73 -13.58
N GLY A 32 -13.17 3.68 -13.79
CA GLY A 32 -13.20 5.00 -13.20
C GLY A 32 -12.60 5.06 -11.77
N PRO A 33 -12.56 6.27 -11.19
CA PRO A 33 -11.79 6.53 -9.97
C PRO A 33 -12.39 5.92 -8.71
N THR A 34 -13.72 5.91 -8.58
CA THR A 34 -14.38 5.40 -7.35
C THR A 34 -14.20 3.90 -7.19
N ILE A 35 -14.42 3.12 -8.25
CA ILE A 35 -14.25 1.65 -8.22
C ILE A 35 -12.77 1.30 -8.05
N THR A 36 -11.88 2.02 -8.72
CA THR A 36 -10.42 1.80 -8.59
C THR A 36 -9.94 2.04 -7.15
N SER A 37 -10.44 3.08 -6.47
CA SER A 37 -10.09 3.31 -5.07
C SER A 37 -10.50 2.16 -4.15
N TRP A 38 -11.67 1.56 -4.36
CA TRP A 38 -12.11 0.39 -3.60
C TRP A 38 -11.26 -0.86 -3.88
N LEU A 39 -10.86 -1.07 -5.14
CA LEU A 39 -9.95 -2.16 -5.51
C LEU A 39 -8.59 -2.00 -4.80
N ILE A 40 -8.02 -0.79 -4.82
CA ILE A 40 -6.74 -0.50 -4.16
C ILE A 40 -6.82 -0.72 -2.65
N ILE A 41 -7.93 -0.36 -2.00
CA ILE A 41 -8.12 -0.66 -0.56
C ILE A 41 -8.06 -2.18 -0.32
N GLY A 42 -8.72 -2.98 -1.16
CA GLY A 42 -8.66 -4.45 -1.08
C GLY A 42 -7.24 -4.99 -1.26
N GLU A 43 -6.50 -4.49 -2.24
CA GLU A 43 -5.10 -4.86 -2.47
C GLU A 43 -4.19 -4.43 -1.29
N PHE A 44 -4.44 -3.27 -0.70
CA PHE A 44 -3.70 -2.80 0.46
C PHE A 44 -3.92 -3.72 1.67
N ILE A 45 -5.16 -4.12 1.95
CA ILE A 45 -5.48 -5.11 3.00
C ILE A 45 -4.78 -6.43 2.72
N PHE A 46 -4.73 -6.87 1.47
CA PHE A 46 -3.96 -8.06 1.10
C PHE A 46 -2.46 -7.90 1.42
N THR A 47 -1.85 -6.74 1.13
CA THR A 47 -0.44 -6.50 1.52
C THR A 47 -0.23 -6.51 3.04
N LEU A 48 -1.18 -5.98 3.81
CA LEU A 48 -1.14 -6.04 5.28
C LEU A 48 -1.25 -7.49 5.80
N ALA A 49 -2.18 -8.27 5.25
CA ALA A 49 -2.34 -9.68 5.60
C ALA A 49 -1.08 -10.50 5.28
N MET A 50 -0.41 -10.16 4.19
CA MET A 50 0.85 -10.78 3.80
C MET A 50 2.04 -10.35 4.64
N ALA A 51 2.03 -9.13 5.19
CA ALA A 51 3.03 -8.69 6.14
C ALA A 51 3.02 -9.50 7.44
N LEU A 52 1.87 -10.05 7.84
CA LEU A 52 1.78 -10.99 8.97
C LEU A 52 2.59 -12.29 8.74
N LYS A 53 2.80 -12.68 7.47
CA LYS A 53 3.69 -13.79 7.09
C LYS A 53 5.16 -13.37 6.96
N VAL A 54 5.56 -12.21 7.49
CA VAL A 54 6.90 -11.63 7.39
C VAL A 54 7.28 -11.25 5.95
N TYR A 55 6.31 -10.86 5.13
CA TYR A 55 6.60 -10.23 3.83
C TYR A 55 6.73 -8.71 3.97
N PRO A 56 7.48 -8.04 3.08
CA PRO A 56 7.80 -6.63 3.28
C PRO A 56 6.57 -5.75 3.06
N LEU A 57 6.24 -4.95 4.09
CA LEU A 57 5.15 -3.97 4.07
C LEU A 57 5.37 -2.84 3.04
N VAL A 58 6.61 -2.67 2.55
CA VAL A 58 6.98 -1.70 1.51
C VAL A 58 6.14 -1.87 0.23
N SER A 59 5.64 -3.09 -0.02
CA SER A 59 4.67 -3.36 -1.10
C SER A 59 3.39 -2.52 -1.01
N GLY A 60 2.81 -2.35 0.18
CA GLY A 60 1.66 -1.47 0.39
C GLY A 60 2.00 0.00 0.15
N GLY A 61 3.24 0.41 0.48
CA GLY A 61 3.76 1.74 0.16
C GLY A 61 3.85 2.01 -1.34
N LEU A 62 4.20 1.00 -2.15
CA LEU A 62 4.21 1.12 -3.61
C LEU A 62 2.80 1.39 -4.17
N LEU A 63 1.77 0.74 -3.63
CA LEU A 63 0.38 1.00 -4.00
C LEU A 63 -0.03 2.43 -3.62
N ALA A 64 0.34 2.90 -2.42
CA ALA A 64 0.05 4.27 -1.98
C ALA A 64 0.69 5.33 -2.89
N ILE A 65 1.92 5.10 -3.33
CA ILE A 65 2.61 5.98 -4.29
C ILE A 65 1.86 5.97 -5.64
N GLN A 66 1.41 4.81 -6.11
CA GLN A 66 0.63 4.71 -7.33
C GLN A 66 -0.69 5.50 -7.27
N VAL A 67 -1.41 5.46 -6.14
CA VAL A 67 -2.64 6.26 -5.93
C VAL A 67 -2.37 7.74 -6.13
N MET A 68 -1.22 8.23 -5.67
CA MET A 68 -0.81 9.62 -5.84
C MET A 68 -0.52 9.95 -7.32
N PHE A 69 0.13 9.04 -8.04
CA PHE A 69 0.38 9.20 -9.48
C PHE A 69 -0.91 9.15 -10.31
N LEU A 70 -1.88 8.32 -9.93
CA LEU A 70 -3.19 8.22 -10.57
C LEU A 70 -4.13 9.37 -10.18
N GLN A 71 -3.66 10.36 -9.42
CA GLN A 71 -4.44 11.52 -8.96
C GLN A 71 -5.72 11.15 -8.18
N LEU A 72 -5.77 9.94 -7.60
CA LEU A 72 -6.87 9.49 -6.75
C LEU A 72 -6.84 10.17 -5.37
N THR A 73 -5.67 10.66 -4.95
CA THR A 73 -5.49 11.54 -3.80
C THR A 73 -4.40 12.55 -4.10
N THR A 74 -4.33 13.63 -3.31
CA THR A 74 -3.25 14.60 -3.40
C THR A 74 -2.26 14.42 -2.26
N ALA A 75 -0.99 14.72 -2.51
CA ALA A 75 0.05 14.66 -1.47
C ALA A 75 -0.29 15.49 -0.22
N LYS A 76 -0.93 16.65 -0.43
CA LYS A 76 -1.38 17.52 0.67
C LYS A 76 -2.47 16.85 1.51
N ASN A 77 -3.45 16.20 0.87
CA ASN A 77 -4.51 15.50 1.58
C ASN A 77 -3.97 14.28 2.34
N ALA A 78 -3.12 13.47 1.69
CA ALA A 78 -2.47 12.34 2.34
C ALA A 78 -1.62 12.77 3.55
N TYR A 79 -0.87 13.86 3.44
CA TYR A 79 -0.10 14.40 4.55
C TYR A 79 -0.98 14.89 5.70
N HIS A 80 -2.10 15.53 5.39
CA HIS A 80 -3.06 15.99 6.40
C HIS A 80 -3.65 14.81 7.19
N GLU A 81 -4.08 13.76 6.50
CA GLU A 81 -4.57 12.52 7.11
C GLU A 81 -3.51 11.85 7.98
N VAL A 82 -2.28 11.76 7.49
CA VAL A 82 -1.16 11.20 8.28
C VAL A 82 -0.93 12.02 9.52
N MET A 83 -0.84 13.36 9.44
CA MET A 83 -0.61 14.21 10.62
C MET A 83 -1.70 14.07 11.67
N MET A 84 -2.97 13.97 11.27
CA MET A 84 -4.09 13.84 12.20
C MET A 84 -4.09 12.49 12.94
N ASN A 85 -3.55 11.43 12.31
CA ASN A 85 -3.48 10.09 12.87
C ASN A 85 -2.11 9.74 13.48
N LEU A 86 -1.08 10.56 13.22
CA LEU A 86 0.29 10.32 13.67
C LEU A 86 0.37 10.28 15.20
N GLU A 87 -0.35 11.16 15.90
CA GLU A 87 -0.41 11.16 17.37
C GLU A 87 -0.88 9.82 17.93
N VAL A 88 -1.94 9.25 17.35
CA VAL A 88 -2.47 7.94 17.76
C VAL A 88 -1.47 6.82 17.45
N ILE A 89 -0.85 6.82 16.27
CA ILE A 89 0.16 5.84 15.89
C ILE A 89 1.37 5.91 16.83
N LEU A 90 1.85 7.11 17.16
CA LEU A 90 2.95 7.31 18.12
C LEU A 90 2.55 6.84 19.51
N LEU A 91 1.35 7.16 19.97
CA LEU A 91 0.82 6.69 21.25
C LEU A 91 0.79 5.17 21.30
N LEU A 92 0.30 4.49 20.26
CA LEU A 92 0.30 3.02 20.17
C LEU A 92 1.72 2.43 20.17
N MET A 93 2.65 3.04 19.41
CA MET A 93 4.04 2.59 19.35
C MET A 93 4.73 2.69 20.71
N PHE A 94 4.55 3.80 21.43
CA PHE A 94 5.13 3.97 22.77
C PHE A 94 4.39 3.18 23.85
N MET A 95 3.08 2.99 23.73
CA MET A 95 2.30 2.17 24.67
C MET A 95 2.68 0.70 24.59
N VAL A 96 2.91 0.16 23.39
CA VAL A 96 3.35 -1.25 23.21
C VAL A 96 4.84 -1.42 23.52
N ALA A 97 5.69 -0.42 23.25
CA ALA A 97 7.12 -0.47 23.58
C ALA A 97 7.41 -0.37 25.10
N ALA A 98 6.41 -0.01 25.92
CA ALA A 98 6.52 0.05 27.38
C ALA A 98 6.21 -1.29 28.09
N ILE A 99 6.00 -2.38 27.35
CA ILE A 99 5.77 -3.76 27.87
C ILE A 99 6.95 -4.66 27.54
#